data_AF-A0A956H6T8-F1
#
_entry.id   AF-A0A956H6T8-F1
#
_cell.length_a   1.000
_cell.length_b   1.000
_cell.length_c   1.000
_cell.angle_alpha   90.00
_cell.angle_beta   90.00
_cell.angle_gamma   90.00
#
_symmetry.space_group_name_H-M   'P 1'
#
loop_
_entity.id
_entity.type
_entity.pdbx_description
1 polymer ?
#
loop_
_entity_poly.entity_id
_entity_poly.type
_entity_poly.pdbx_seq_one_letter_code
_entity_poly.pdbx_strand_id
1 'polypeptide(L)'
;FHFDGSAWTQQLAGTSRDLISLWGTGPDEIISVGGRANGIIARYDGSAWSSETIGELPGLNGVWMAEDGTAFAVGVDGIVIEIEPGGFEWTELDRSVRPDTLHGAFGLADGSRFAVGGNLLFSPPWTGVIVQWLP
;
A
#
# COMPACT_ATOMS: atom_id res chain seq x y z
N PHE A 1 -1.65 9.80 -13.05
CA PHE A 1 -1.42 10.17 -14.47
C PHE A 1 -0.78 8.97 -15.16
N HIS A 2 -1.08 8.75 -16.44
CA HIS A 2 -0.48 7.71 -17.27
C HIS A 2 0.31 8.35 -18.40
N PHE A 3 1.54 7.88 -18.64
CA PHE A 3 2.40 8.35 -19.72
C PHE A 3 2.30 7.37 -20.89
N ASP A 4 1.87 7.84 -22.06
CA ASP A 4 1.73 7.01 -23.26
C ASP A 4 3.00 6.91 -24.13
N GLY A 5 4.12 7.40 -23.62
CA GLY A 5 5.37 7.56 -24.38
C GLY A 5 5.55 8.95 -24.98
N SER A 6 4.51 9.78 -25.00
CA SER A 6 4.53 11.14 -25.55
C SER A 6 3.94 12.19 -24.60
N ALA A 7 2.85 11.86 -23.89
CA ALA A 7 2.12 12.78 -23.05
C ALA A 7 1.63 12.10 -21.77
N TRP A 8 1.49 12.93 -20.71
CA TRP A 8 0.84 12.53 -19.47
C TRP A 8 -0.65 12.83 -19.55
N THR A 9 -1.48 11.82 -19.35
CA THR A 9 -2.94 11.97 -19.24
C THR A 9 -3.40 11.65 -17.83
N GLN A 10 -4.31 12.45 -17.28
CA GLN A 10 -4.91 12.15 -15.99
C GLN A 10 -5.78 10.89 -16.10
N GLN A 11 -5.59 9.94 -15.19
CA GLN A 11 -6.49 8.81 -15.01
C GLN A 11 -7.19 8.98 -13.67
N LEU A 12 -8.51 8.78 -13.67
CA LEU A 12 -9.32 8.83 -12.47
C LEU A 12 -9.30 7.46 -11.80
N ALA A 13 -8.95 7.43 -10.51
CA ALA A 13 -8.83 6.19 -9.75
C ALA A 13 -10.16 5.66 -9.16
N GLY A 14 -11.29 6.29 -9.49
CA GLY A 14 -12.59 5.94 -8.90
C GLY A 14 -12.84 6.50 -7.50
N THR A 15 -11.95 7.37 -6.98
CA THR A 15 -12.01 7.92 -5.62
C THR A 15 -11.62 9.39 -5.55
N SER A 16 -12.11 10.08 -4.52
CA SER A 16 -11.68 11.42 -4.12
C SER A 16 -10.69 11.44 -2.95
N ARG A 17 -10.36 10.27 -2.38
CA ARG A 17 -9.34 10.14 -1.31
C ARG A 17 -7.93 10.21 -1.90
N ASP A 18 -6.96 10.56 -1.05
CA ASP A 18 -5.56 10.56 -1.44
C ASP A 18 -5.02 9.14 -1.67
N LEU A 19 -4.25 8.99 -2.74
CA LEU A 19 -3.46 7.80 -3.03
C LEU A 19 -1.99 8.15 -2.79
N ILE A 20 -1.28 7.27 -2.09
CA ILE A 20 0.05 7.57 -1.52
C ILE A 20 1.14 6.74 -2.20
N SER A 21 0.88 5.45 -2.43
CA SER A 21 1.84 4.53 -3.02
C SER A 21 1.17 3.66 -4.07
N LEU A 22 1.96 3.15 -5.01
CA LEU A 22 1.53 2.15 -5.98
C LEU A 22 2.65 1.15 -6.26
N TRP A 23 2.26 -0.04 -6.72
CA TRP A 23 3.15 -1.07 -7.23
C TRP A 23 2.43 -1.83 -8.36
N GLY A 24 3.18 -2.44 -9.27
CA GLY A 24 2.61 -3.32 -10.28
C GLY A 24 3.61 -4.37 -10.75
N THR A 25 3.07 -5.48 -11.22
CA THR A 25 3.78 -6.65 -11.78
C THR A 25 3.65 -6.71 -13.31
N GLY A 26 2.65 -6.00 -13.86
CA GLY A 26 2.37 -5.96 -15.29
C GLY A 26 1.67 -4.67 -15.74
N PRO A 27 1.45 -4.50 -17.05
CA PRO A 27 0.75 -3.34 -17.61
C PRO A 27 -0.73 -3.28 -17.22
N ASP A 28 -1.29 -4.41 -16.79
CA ASP A 28 -2.69 -4.64 -16.42
C ASP A 28 -2.87 -5.07 -14.96
N GLU A 29 -1.79 -5.03 -14.18
CA GLU A 29 -1.79 -5.45 -12.78
C GLU A 29 -1.02 -4.42 -11.94
N ILE A 30 -1.74 -3.37 -11.53
CA ILE A 30 -1.21 -2.31 -10.67
C ILE A 30 -2.17 -2.11 -9.50
N ILE A 31 -1.62 -1.97 -8.30
CA ILE A 31 -2.35 -1.57 -7.09
C ILE A 31 -1.84 -0.22 -6.60
N SER A 32 -2.73 0.58 -6.03
CA SER A 32 -2.41 1.77 -5.27
C SER A 32 -3.14 1.76 -3.94
N VAL A 33 -2.51 2.31 -2.91
CA VAL A 33 -3.07 2.42 -1.56
C VAL A 33 -2.99 3.86 -1.06
N GLY A 34 -3.85 4.21 -0.11
CA GLY A 34 -3.83 5.53 0.51
C GLY A 34 -4.91 5.71 1.58
N GLY A 35 -5.52 6.89 1.57
CA GLY A 35 -6.72 7.20 2.34
C GLY A 35 -6.39 7.63 3.77
N ARG A 36 -6.03 8.90 3.95
CA ARG A 36 -5.51 9.47 5.21
C ARG A 36 -6.25 9.08 6.50
N ALA A 37 -7.58 8.97 6.44
CA ALA A 37 -8.42 8.63 7.59
C ALA A 37 -8.96 7.19 7.54
N ASN A 38 -9.29 6.71 6.35
CA ASN A 38 -9.79 5.36 6.10
C ASN A 38 -8.99 4.81 4.93
N GLY A 39 -8.41 3.63 5.10
CA GLY A 39 -7.65 2.95 4.06
C GLY A 39 -8.42 2.89 2.74
N ILE A 40 -7.71 3.06 1.64
CA ILE A 40 -8.28 2.84 0.30
C ILE A 40 -7.34 1.98 -0.51
N ILE A 41 -7.92 1.08 -1.31
CA ILE A 41 -7.22 0.32 -2.34
C ILE A 41 -7.80 0.75 -3.68
N ALA A 42 -6.93 0.98 -4.66
CA ALA A 42 -7.29 1.14 -6.06
C ALA A 42 -6.51 0.15 -6.91
N ARG A 43 -7.15 -0.45 -7.92
CA ARG A 43 -6.52 -1.38 -8.87
C ARG A 43 -6.70 -0.89 -10.29
N TYR A 44 -5.68 -1.08 -11.11
CA TYR A 44 -5.72 -0.86 -12.55
C TYR A 44 -5.75 -2.21 -13.26
N ASP A 45 -6.69 -2.38 -14.19
CA ASP A 45 -6.89 -3.62 -14.97
C ASP A 45 -6.29 -3.57 -16.38
N GLY A 46 -5.43 -2.58 -16.65
CA GLY A 46 -4.88 -2.33 -17.98
C GLY A 46 -5.68 -1.33 -18.80
N SER A 47 -6.91 -1.01 -18.38
CA SER A 47 -7.82 -0.09 -19.07
C SER A 47 -8.37 1.00 -18.16
N ALA A 48 -8.77 0.65 -16.95
CA ALA A 48 -9.45 1.51 -16.01
C ALA A 48 -9.00 1.23 -14.58
N TRP A 49 -9.21 2.22 -13.72
CA TRP A 49 -9.05 2.06 -12.28
C TRP A 49 -10.39 1.79 -11.60
N SER A 50 -10.39 0.91 -10.62
CA SER A 50 -11.47 0.70 -9.66
C SER A 50 -10.92 0.85 -8.24
N SER A 51 -11.74 1.30 -7.29
CA SER A 51 -11.29 1.53 -5.91
C SER A 51 -12.34 1.23 -4.87
N GLU A 52 -11.89 0.78 -3.71
CA GLU A 52 -12.72 0.49 -2.54
C GLU A 52 -12.12 1.09 -1.27
N THR A 53 -12.96 1.78 -0.49
CA THR A 53 -12.59 2.27 0.83
C THR A 53 -12.74 1.14 1.84
N ILE A 54 -11.67 0.82 2.55
CA ILE A 54 -11.66 -0.10 3.68
C ILE A 54 -11.85 0.73 4.96
N GLY A 55 -13.10 0.80 5.44
CA GLY A 55 -13.49 1.68 6.53
C GLY A 55 -12.91 1.30 7.90
N GLU A 56 -12.49 0.05 8.09
CA GLU A 56 -11.97 -0.47 9.36
C GLU A 56 -10.48 -0.17 9.60
N LEU A 57 -9.76 0.27 8.56
CA LEU A 57 -8.31 0.50 8.62
C LEU A 57 -7.97 1.99 8.64
N PRO A 58 -6.91 2.38 9.37
CA PRO A 58 -6.34 3.72 9.21
C PRO A 58 -5.69 3.85 7.83
N GLY A 59 -5.14 5.03 7.51
CA GLY A 59 -4.52 5.27 6.22
C GLY A 59 -3.32 4.38 5.92
N LEU A 60 -3.26 3.90 4.67
CA LEU A 60 -2.16 3.10 4.13
C LEU A 60 -1.14 4.02 3.44
N ASN A 61 0.14 3.70 3.57
CA ASN A 61 1.23 4.55 3.08
C ASN A 61 2.16 3.82 2.10
N GLY A 62 2.38 2.52 2.27
CA GLY A 62 3.28 1.72 1.43
C GLY A 62 2.59 0.47 0.94
N VAL A 63 2.90 0.05 -0.29
CA VAL A 63 2.44 -1.21 -0.85
C VAL A 63 3.52 -1.83 -1.72
N TRP A 64 3.61 -3.16 -1.67
CA TRP A 64 4.34 -4.01 -2.59
C TRP A 64 3.42 -5.12 -3.07
N MET A 65 3.59 -5.61 -4.29
CA MET A 65 2.80 -6.71 -4.85
C MET A 65 3.73 -7.80 -5.38
N ALA A 66 3.42 -9.05 -5.03
CA ALA A 66 4.07 -10.25 -5.54
C ALA A 66 3.57 -10.59 -6.95
N GLU A 67 4.35 -11.38 -7.70
CA GLU A 67 4.00 -11.82 -9.07
C GLU A 67 2.69 -12.60 -9.17
N ASP A 68 2.15 -13.13 -8.07
CA ASP A 68 0.85 -13.81 -8.04
C ASP A 68 -0.34 -12.85 -7.78
N GLY A 69 -0.07 -11.54 -7.69
CA GLY A 69 -1.06 -10.49 -7.45
C GLY A 69 -1.36 -10.22 -5.98
N THR A 70 -0.79 -11.01 -5.05
CA THR A 70 -0.92 -10.80 -3.61
C THR A 70 -0.16 -9.55 -3.21
N ALA A 71 -0.82 -8.63 -2.51
CA ALA A 71 -0.19 -7.37 -2.09
C ALA A 71 0.02 -7.28 -0.58
N PHE A 72 1.16 -6.72 -0.20
CA PHE A 72 1.53 -6.42 1.17
C PHE A 72 1.50 -4.91 1.36
N ALA A 73 0.62 -4.41 2.23
CA ALA A 73 0.45 -2.99 2.48
C ALA A 73 0.65 -2.62 3.95
N VAL A 74 1.20 -1.43 4.17
CA VAL A 74 1.57 -0.92 5.49
C VAL A 74 1.13 0.53 5.66
N GLY A 75 0.92 0.97 6.90
CA GLY A 75 0.42 2.34 7.12
C GLY A 75 0.52 2.88 8.54
N VAL A 76 -0.43 3.77 8.83
CA VAL A 76 -0.59 4.48 10.10
C VAL A 76 -0.88 3.49 11.23
N ASP A 77 -0.40 3.82 12.44
CA ASP A 77 -0.47 2.96 13.62
C ASP A 77 0.07 1.54 13.37
N GLY A 78 1.17 1.43 12.64
CA GLY A 78 1.88 0.17 12.41
C GLY A 78 1.03 -0.93 11.78
N ILE A 79 -0.04 -0.56 11.04
CA ILE A 79 -0.89 -1.54 10.36
C ILE A 79 -0.10 -2.24 9.27
N VAL A 80 -0.26 -3.55 9.20
CA VAL A 80 0.28 -4.41 8.16
C VAL A 80 -0.84 -5.35 7.70
N ILE A 81 -1.12 -5.34 6.40
CA ILE A 81 -2.17 -6.17 5.79
C ILE A 81 -1.64 -6.94 4.58
N GLU A 82 -2.31 -8.04 4.30
CA GLU A 82 -2.29 -8.70 3.01
C GLU A 82 -3.57 -8.37 2.26
N ILE A 83 -3.46 -8.17 0.95
CA ILE A 83 -4.58 -7.91 0.05
C ILE A 83 -4.59 -9.03 -0.99
N GLU A 84 -5.74 -9.69 -1.11
CA GLU A 84 -5.96 -10.82 -2.01
C GLU A 84 -5.76 -10.43 -3.49
N PRO A 85 -5.21 -11.33 -4.33
CA PRO A 85 -5.07 -11.10 -5.76
C PRO A 85 -6.37 -10.67 -6.45
N GLY A 86 -6.29 -9.65 -7.31
CA GLY A 86 -7.42 -9.18 -8.12
C GLY A 86 -8.60 -8.53 -7.38
N GLY A 87 -8.66 -8.61 -6.05
CA GLY A 87 -9.76 -8.10 -5.23
C GLY A 87 -9.38 -6.94 -4.31
N PHE A 88 -10.35 -6.51 -3.49
CA PHE A 88 -10.15 -5.51 -2.44
C PHE A 88 -10.08 -6.13 -1.04
N GLU A 89 -10.18 -7.45 -1.01
CA GLU A 89 -10.27 -8.24 0.21
C GLU A 89 -8.90 -8.29 0.87
N TRP A 90 -8.90 -8.19 2.19
CA TRP A 90 -7.68 -8.05 2.95
C TRP A 90 -7.75 -8.81 4.26
N THR A 91 -6.58 -9.17 4.78
CA THR A 91 -6.40 -9.72 6.11
C THR A 91 -5.35 -8.93 6.86
N GLU A 92 -5.57 -8.75 8.17
CA GLU A 92 -4.56 -8.15 9.04
C GLU A 92 -3.47 -9.16 9.34
N LEU A 93 -2.23 -8.81 9.01
CA LEU A 93 -1.06 -9.64 9.30
C LEU A 93 -0.40 -9.24 10.62
N ASP A 94 -0.30 -7.94 10.88
CA ASP A 94 0.39 -7.41 12.05
C ASP A 94 -0.11 -6.01 12.43
N ARG A 95 -0.07 -5.73 13.74
CA ARG A 95 -0.31 -4.41 14.36
C ARG A 95 0.62 -4.14 15.54
N SER A 96 1.61 -4.99 15.76
CA SER A 96 2.54 -4.92 16.90
C SER A 96 3.56 -3.79 16.77
N VAL A 97 3.74 -3.22 15.58
CA VAL A 97 4.69 -2.12 15.28
C VAL A 97 4.20 -0.76 15.83
N ARG A 98 3.03 -0.70 16.47
CA ARG A 98 2.49 0.51 17.11
C ARG A 98 3.44 1.08 18.19
N PRO A 99 3.48 2.42 18.37
CA PRO A 99 2.69 3.44 17.67
C PRO A 99 3.33 3.98 16.39
N ASP A 100 4.40 3.34 15.88
CA ASP A 100 5.10 3.85 14.71
C ASP A 100 4.23 3.83 13.45
N THR A 101 4.53 4.72 12.51
CA THR A 101 3.92 4.72 11.18
C THR A 101 4.87 4.06 10.20
N LEU A 102 4.36 3.10 9.44
CA LEU A 102 5.10 2.50 8.33
C LEU A 102 4.83 3.30 7.05
N HIS A 103 5.88 3.51 6.25
CA HIS A 103 5.87 4.40 5.09
C HIS A 103 6.19 3.68 3.78
N GLY A 104 7.04 2.65 3.82
CA GLY A 104 7.44 1.88 2.65
C GLY A 104 7.34 0.40 2.91
N ALA A 105 7.03 -0.35 1.86
CA ALA A 105 6.89 -1.81 1.87
C ALA A 105 7.71 -2.39 0.71
N PHE A 106 8.31 -3.57 0.93
CA PHE A 106 9.05 -4.31 -0.08
C PHE A 106 9.04 -5.80 0.22
N GLY A 107 8.96 -6.64 -0.81
CA GLY A 107 9.01 -8.10 -0.68
C GLY A 107 10.12 -8.72 -1.52
N LEU A 108 10.60 -9.88 -1.07
CA LEU A 108 11.55 -10.73 -1.79
C LEU A 108 10.84 -11.97 -2.34
N ALA A 109 11.45 -12.58 -3.37
CA ALA A 109 10.95 -13.80 -4.00
C ALA A 109 10.92 -15.02 -3.06
N ASP A 110 11.65 -14.98 -1.95
CA ASP A 110 11.63 -16.03 -0.93
C ASP A 110 10.45 -15.91 0.05
N GLY A 111 9.61 -14.89 -0.11
CA GLY A 111 8.46 -14.61 0.77
C GLY A 111 8.78 -13.63 1.91
N SER A 112 10.05 -13.24 2.11
CA SER A 112 10.41 -12.24 3.11
C SER A 112 9.83 -10.88 2.77
N ARG A 113 9.29 -10.19 3.77
CA ARG A 113 8.67 -8.86 3.63
C ARG A 113 9.36 -7.87 4.55
N PHE A 114 9.52 -6.64 4.07
CA PHE A 114 10.17 -5.55 4.79
C PHE A 114 9.25 -4.34 4.82
N ALA A 115 9.29 -3.62 5.92
CA ALA A 115 8.71 -2.29 6.02
C ALA A 115 9.67 -1.32 6.69
N VAL A 116 9.60 -0.06 6.26
CA VAL A 116 10.37 1.05 6.86
C VAL A 116 9.40 2.10 7.40
N GLY A 117 9.73 2.68 8.55
CA GLY A 117 8.84 3.59 9.25
C GLY A 117 9.51 4.34 10.39
N GLY A 118 8.70 4.86 11.29
CA GLY A 118 9.15 5.50 12.52
C GLY A 118 8.09 6.36 13.17
N ASN A 119 8.52 7.18 14.13
CA ASN A 119 7.63 8.03 14.92
C ASN A 119 7.57 9.49 14.40
N LEU A 120 7.79 9.70 13.09
CA LEU A 120 7.91 11.04 12.47
C LEU A 120 6.71 11.98 12.69
N LEU A 121 5.56 11.42 13.10
CA LEU A 121 4.34 12.17 13.40
C LEU A 121 4.19 12.58 14.88
N PHE A 122 5.11 12.16 15.75
CA PHE A 122 5.04 12.39 17.20
C PHE A 122 5.90 13.55 17.66
N SER A 123 6.40 13.57 18.91
CA SER A 123 7.38 14.56 19.36
C SER A 123 8.75 13.88 19.48
N PRO A 124 9.86 14.64 19.35
CA PRO A 124 11.20 14.11 19.53
C PRO A 124 11.39 13.38 20.88
N PRO A 125 12.30 12.39 20.97
CA PRO A 125 13.27 12.03 19.94
C PRO A 125 12.67 11.22 18.79
N TRP A 126 13.14 11.48 17.57
CA TRP A 126 12.72 10.74 16.38
C TRP A 126 13.43 9.40 16.27
N THR A 127 12.67 8.36 15.93
CA THR A 127 13.16 7.00 15.69
C THR A 127 12.74 6.55 14.31
N GLY A 128 13.65 5.87 13.62
CA GLY A 128 13.36 5.09 12.42
C GLY A 128 13.29 3.61 12.77
N VAL A 129 12.40 2.88 12.13
CA VAL A 129 12.28 1.42 12.25
C VAL A 129 12.39 0.74 10.90
N ILE A 130 13.01 -0.43 10.90
CA ILE A 130 12.96 -1.40 9.81
C ILE A 130 12.44 -2.69 10.44
N VAL A 131 11.40 -3.25 9.85
CA VAL A 131 10.78 -4.49 10.31
C VAL A 131 10.85 -5.51 9.18
N GLN A 132 11.14 -6.76 9.52
CA GLN A 132 11.20 -7.89 8.59
C GLN A 132 10.27 -9.00 9.08
N TRP A 133 9.47 -9.53 8.16
CA TRP A 133 8.69 -10.76 8.33
C TRP A 133 9.30 -11.84 7.44
N LEU A 134 9.47 -13.03 8.00
CA LEU A 134 9.91 -14.22 7.28
C LEU A 134 8.68 -15.03 6.80
N PRO A 135 8.84 -15.95 5.83
CA PRO A 135 7.75 -16.77 5.31
C PRO A 135 7.06 -17.64 6.36
#